data_AF-A0A554KA25-F1
#
_entry.id   AF-A0A554KA25-F1
#
_cell.length_a   1.000
_cell.length_b   1.000
_cell.length_c   1.000
_cell.angle_alpha   90.00
_cell.angle_beta   90.00
_cell.angle_gamma   90.00
#
_symmetry.space_group_name_H-M   'P 1'
#
loop_
_entity.id
_entity.type
_entity.pdbx_description
1 polymer ?
#
loop_
_entity_poly.entity_id
_entity_poly.type
_entity_poly.pdbx_seq_one_letter_code
_entity_poly.pdbx_strand_id
1 'polypeptide(L)'
;MGDHEDPSTFMLKGDNATNCPKVSCLRCLSKIWLYAGTSVDKILKYPVLLWYYASIDNMWSMPSKNASGADNQQERLKTAYWISGFTDGEGCFSIALIRNSTTRFGKQVFPEFVVTQGAKSLPALRKVKDFFGCGNIFINKRYDNHNEHLYRYCVRSISELNMKIIPFFDQFQLYTYKHKDFKIFKTVIHMMVEKKHLQENGWTKICKLISSMNRKKVRF
;
A
#
# COMPACT_ATOMS: atom_id res chain seq x y z
N MET A 1 -37.57 72.56 -35.37
CA MET A 1 -38.16 73.16 -34.16
C MET A 1 -37.48 72.48 -32.99
N GLY A 2 -36.48 73.14 -32.39
CA GLY A 2 -35.70 72.71 -31.22
C GLY A 2 -34.85 71.45 -31.44
N ASP A 3 -33.53 71.49 -31.55
CA ASP A 3 -32.50 71.91 -30.58
C ASP A 3 -32.67 71.27 -29.20
N HIS A 4 -31.82 70.27 -28.90
CA HIS A 4 -31.07 70.20 -27.65
C HIS A 4 -29.91 69.18 -27.74
N GLU A 5 -28.73 69.76 -27.95
CA GLU A 5 -27.41 69.54 -27.32
C GLU A 5 -26.99 68.16 -26.75
N ASP A 6 -25.82 67.74 -27.28
CA ASP A 6 -24.63 66.99 -26.79
C ASP A 6 -24.25 67.23 -25.28
N PRO A 7 -23.12 66.76 -24.69
CA PRO A 7 -22.07 65.82 -25.14
C PRO A 7 -21.50 64.84 -24.07
N SER A 8 -20.73 63.85 -24.53
CA SER A 8 -19.38 63.46 -24.02
C SER A 8 -19.10 61.96 -24.22
N THR A 9 -18.00 61.47 -24.80
CA THR A 9 -16.84 62.05 -25.48
C THR A 9 -16.20 60.92 -26.30
N PHE A 10 -15.98 61.19 -27.59
CA PHE A 10 -14.75 60.96 -28.39
C PHE A 10 -13.58 60.17 -27.76
N MET A 11 -12.64 59.53 -28.46
CA MET A 11 -12.38 59.09 -29.83
C MET A 11 -11.02 58.36 -29.71
N LEU A 12 -10.71 57.53 -30.70
CA LEU A 12 -9.45 56.83 -30.87
C LEU A 12 -8.24 57.78 -30.94
N LYS A 13 -7.10 57.39 -30.35
CA LYS A 13 -5.74 57.69 -30.85
C LYS A 13 -4.74 56.69 -30.25
N GLY A 14 -3.99 56.02 -31.12
CA GLY A 14 -2.78 55.31 -30.74
C GLY A 14 -1.62 56.28 -30.52
N ASP A 15 -0.51 55.79 -29.97
CA ASP A 15 0.82 56.17 -30.42
C ASP A 15 1.88 55.21 -29.84
N ASN A 16 2.89 54.99 -30.67
CA ASN A 16 4.02 54.09 -30.51
C ASN A 16 5.09 54.64 -29.55
N ALA A 17 5.96 53.71 -29.16
CA ALA A 17 7.42 53.84 -29.06
C ALA A 17 8.09 54.08 -27.69
N THR A 18 8.99 53.12 -27.41
CA THR A 18 10.36 53.28 -26.88
C THR A 18 10.57 53.52 -25.38
N ASN A 19 11.06 52.50 -24.67
CA ASN A 19 12.47 52.33 -24.27
C ASN A 19 12.55 51.22 -23.19
N CYS A 20 13.20 50.07 -23.38
CA CYS A 20 14.65 49.76 -23.36
C CYS A 20 14.91 48.71 -22.23
N PRO A 21 16.08 48.05 -22.14
CA PRO A 21 16.16 46.59 -22.09
C PRO A 21 16.87 46.06 -20.82
N LYS A 22 17.01 44.72 -20.79
CA LYS A 22 18.00 43.88 -20.07
C LYS A 22 17.46 43.04 -18.90
N VAL A 23 17.26 41.75 -19.23
CA VAL A 23 17.63 40.54 -18.48
C VAL A 23 18.10 40.69 -17.01
N SER A 24 17.36 40.05 -16.09
CA SER A 24 17.94 39.16 -15.07
C SER A 24 16.88 38.19 -14.50
N CYS A 25 16.97 36.93 -14.94
CA CYS A 25 16.97 35.71 -14.12
C CYS A 25 16.07 35.55 -12.88
N LEU A 26 15.35 34.42 -12.89
CA LEU A 26 15.03 33.47 -11.80
C LEU A 26 13.63 33.47 -11.16
N ARG A 27 13.08 32.24 -11.17
CA ARG A 27 11.89 31.69 -10.49
C ARG A 27 10.55 31.89 -11.20
N CYS A 28 10.20 30.93 -12.08
CA CYS A 28 9.11 29.98 -11.80
C CYS A 28 8.97 28.94 -12.93
N LEU A 29 9.90 27.98 -13.01
CA LEU A 29 9.71 26.77 -13.83
C LEU A 29 10.41 25.59 -13.16
N SER A 30 9.64 24.70 -12.54
CA SER A 30 10.03 23.30 -12.36
C SER A 30 8.80 22.49 -11.96
N LYS A 31 8.22 21.64 -12.81
CA LYS A 31 8.68 20.34 -13.32
C LYS A 31 7.70 19.29 -12.79
N ILE A 32 6.72 18.96 -13.64
CA ILE A 32 5.99 17.70 -13.61
C ILE A 32 7.04 16.60 -13.75
N TRP A 33 7.27 15.83 -12.69
CA TRP A 33 8.11 14.64 -12.76
C TRP A 33 7.27 13.48 -13.30
N LEU A 34 7.32 13.31 -14.62
CA LEU A 34 7.24 12.00 -15.26
C LEU A 34 8.46 11.21 -14.79
N TYR A 35 8.27 10.12 -14.04
CA TYR A 35 9.36 9.19 -13.74
C TYR A 35 9.65 8.33 -14.97
N ALA A 36 10.51 8.86 -15.84
CA ALA A 36 11.35 8.06 -16.72
C ALA A 36 12.60 7.63 -15.93
N GLY A 37 12.90 6.32 -15.93
CA GLY A 37 14.23 5.78 -15.60
C GLY A 37 14.57 5.61 -14.12
N THR A 38 14.22 4.45 -13.55
CA THR A 38 15.08 3.85 -12.51
C THR A 38 16.17 3.04 -13.18
N SER A 39 17.44 3.23 -12.77
CA SER A 39 18.59 2.54 -13.35
C SER A 39 18.38 1.03 -13.41
N VAL A 40 18.79 0.45 -14.53
CA VAL A 40 18.64 -0.96 -14.91
C VAL A 40 19.38 -1.91 -13.94
N ASP A 41 20.17 -1.38 -13.01
CA ASP A 41 21.04 -2.18 -12.14
C ASP A 41 20.35 -2.75 -10.89
N LYS A 42 19.11 -2.35 -10.58
CA LYS A 42 18.32 -2.93 -9.46
C LYS A 42 17.33 -4.02 -9.88
N ILE A 43 17.09 -4.19 -11.18
CA ILE A 43 16.09 -5.13 -11.72
C ILE A 43 16.62 -6.57 -11.76
N LEU A 44 17.94 -6.77 -11.75
CA LEU A 44 18.59 -8.09 -11.88
C LEU A 44 18.63 -8.93 -10.59
N LYS A 45 18.09 -8.46 -9.45
CA LYS A 45 18.16 -9.22 -8.18
C LYS A 45 17.03 -10.22 -7.94
N TYR A 46 15.93 -10.16 -8.69
CA TYR A 46 14.76 -11.01 -8.45
C TYR A 46 14.02 -11.36 -9.76
N PRO A 47 14.38 -12.46 -10.45
CA PRO A 47 13.78 -12.84 -11.73
C PRO A 47 12.28 -13.15 -11.67
N VAL A 48 11.71 -13.35 -10.48
CA VAL A 48 10.28 -13.64 -10.27
C VAL A 48 9.40 -12.38 -10.37
N LEU A 49 9.96 -11.20 -10.07
CA LEU A 49 9.25 -9.91 -10.19
C LEU A 49 9.02 -9.52 -11.65
N LEU A 50 9.96 -9.88 -12.53
CA LEU A 50 9.86 -9.64 -13.98
C LEU A 50 8.71 -10.43 -14.60
N TRP A 51 8.48 -11.66 -14.13
CA TRP A 51 7.34 -12.48 -14.57
C TRP A 51 6.00 -11.91 -14.07
N TYR A 52 5.96 -11.32 -12.86
CA TYR A 52 4.74 -10.69 -12.35
C TYR A 52 4.34 -9.43 -13.13
N TYR A 53 5.29 -8.55 -13.47
CA TYR A 53 5.02 -7.39 -14.34
C TYR A 53 4.63 -7.82 -15.76
N ALA A 54 5.36 -8.79 -16.35
CA ALA A 54 5.02 -9.32 -17.68
C ALA A 54 3.69 -10.10 -17.71
N SER A 55 3.27 -10.72 -16.59
CA SER A 55 1.98 -11.42 -16.48
C SER A 55 0.81 -10.46 -16.30
N ILE A 56 1.04 -9.26 -15.73
CA ILE A 56 0.06 -8.18 -15.69
C ILE A 56 -0.08 -7.52 -17.09
N ASP A 57 1.02 -7.32 -17.82
CA ASP A 57 0.99 -6.70 -19.15
C ASP A 57 0.36 -7.62 -20.22
N ASN A 58 0.55 -8.94 -20.14
CA ASN A 58 -0.05 -9.91 -21.07
C ASN A 58 -1.52 -10.24 -20.79
N MET A 59 -2.14 -9.66 -19.76
CA MET A 59 -3.60 -9.76 -19.55
C MET A 59 -4.38 -8.66 -20.30
N TRP A 60 -3.72 -7.93 -21.20
CA TRP A 60 -4.34 -6.93 -22.04
C TRP A 60 -3.95 -7.09 -23.52
N SER A 61 -4.47 -8.13 -24.17
CA SER A 61 -4.64 -8.14 -25.63
C SER A 61 -6.14 -8.14 -25.93
N MET A 62 -6.64 -6.97 -26.33
CA MET A 62 -8.06 -6.66 -26.57
C MET A 62 -8.58 -7.24 -27.89
N PRO A 63 -9.92 -7.28 -28.04
CA PRO A 63 -10.54 -6.49 -29.10
C PRO A 63 -11.37 -5.33 -28.52
N SER A 64 -11.36 -4.20 -29.24
CA SER A 64 -12.01 -2.91 -28.91
C SER A 64 -13.55 -3.01 -28.88
N LYS A 65 -14.38 -2.10 -28.35
CA LYS A 65 -14.39 -0.63 -28.17
C LYS A 65 -15.41 -0.30 -27.07
N ASN A 66 -15.04 0.59 -26.14
CA ASN A 66 -15.83 1.66 -25.49
C ASN A 66 -15.20 1.99 -24.12
N ALA A 67 -14.99 3.28 -23.85
CA ALA A 67 -14.39 3.76 -22.61
C ALA A 67 -15.40 3.67 -21.45
N SER A 68 -15.46 2.51 -20.80
CA SER A 68 -16.12 2.33 -19.49
C SER A 68 -15.10 2.16 -18.33
N GLY A 69 -13.81 2.43 -18.61
CA GLY A 69 -12.70 1.98 -17.77
C GLY A 69 -12.24 2.94 -16.68
N ALA A 70 -12.69 4.19 -16.65
CA ALA A 70 -12.23 5.17 -15.66
C ALA A 70 -12.87 4.94 -14.28
N ASP A 71 -14.17 4.64 -14.25
CA ASP A 71 -14.93 4.53 -13.00
C ASP A 71 -14.46 3.35 -12.14
N ASN A 72 -14.11 2.23 -12.77
CA ASN A 72 -13.65 1.03 -12.07
C ASN A 72 -12.26 1.24 -11.40
N GLN A 73 -11.39 2.07 -12.00
CA GLN A 73 -10.09 2.39 -11.41
C GLN A 73 -10.24 3.29 -10.17
N GLN A 74 -11.15 4.27 -10.24
CA GLN A 74 -11.40 5.18 -9.12
C GLN A 74 -11.99 4.45 -7.90
N GLU A 75 -12.91 3.52 -8.13
CA GLU A 75 -13.49 2.70 -7.05
C GLU A 75 -12.47 1.73 -6.43
N ARG A 76 -11.57 1.17 -7.24
CA ARG A 76 -10.48 0.32 -6.74
C ARG A 76 -9.52 1.12 -5.85
N LEU A 77 -9.18 2.35 -6.24
CA LEU A 77 -8.34 3.24 -5.43
C LEU A 77 -9.01 3.62 -4.11
N LYS A 78 -10.29 4.01 -4.13
CA LYS A 78 -11.06 4.29 -2.91
C LYS A 78 -11.08 3.08 -1.98
N THR A 79 -11.30 1.89 -2.53
CA THR A 79 -11.29 0.64 -1.77
C THR A 79 -9.91 0.35 -1.17
N ALA A 80 -8.83 0.59 -1.91
CA ALA A 80 -7.47 0.41 -1.42
C ALA A 80 -7.16 1.34 -0.22
N TYR A 81 -7.47 2.63 -0.32
CA TYR A 81 -7.29 3.56 0.81
C TYR A 81 -8.15 3.18 2.01
N TRP A 82 -9.40 2.75 1.78
CA TRP A 82 -10.26 2.25 2.85
C TRP A 82 -9.68 1.01 3.54
N ILE A 83 -9.15 0.03 2.78
CA ILE A 83 -8.50 -1.16 3.35
C ILE A 83 -7.26 -0.79 4.14
N SER A 84 -6.45 0.17 3.66
CA SER A 84 -5.28 0.64 4.40
C SER A 84 -5.68 1.26 5.74
N GLY A 85 -6.64 2.20 5.75
CA GLY A 85 -7.15 2.81 6.98
C GLY A 85 -7.81 1.81 7.92
N PHE A 86 -8.59 0.87 7.37
CA PHE A 86 -9.22 -0.19 8.15
C PHE A 86 -8.18 -1.12 8.81
N THR A 87 -7.11 -1.44 8.08
CA THR A 87 -5.98 -2.21 8.62
C THR A 87 -5.20 -1.42 9.68
N ASP A 88 -5.09 -0.10 9.52
CA ASP A 88 -4.46 0.76 10.52
C ASP A 88 -5.19 0.75 11.87
N GLY A 89 -6.51 0.56 11.87
CA GLY A 89 -7.31 0.35 13.08
C GLY A 89 -7.29 -1.10 13.56
N GLU A 90 -7.81 -2.01 12.75
CA GLU A 90 -8.20 -3.39 13.12
C GLU A 90 -7.16 -4.46 12.74
N GLY A 91 -6.16 -4.07 11.97
CA GLY A 91 -5.14 -4.96 11.44
C GLY A 91 -4.03 -5.30 12.43
N CYS A 92 -3.37 -6.42 12.16
CA CYS A 92 -2.21 -6.90 12.90
C CYS A 92 -1.23 -7.59 11.94
N PHE A 93 0.02 -7.13 11.98
CA PHE A 93 1.18 -7.82 11.40
C PHE A 93 1.93 -8.47 12.56
N SER A 94 1.93 -9.80 12.64
CA SER A 94 2.57 -10.51 13.74
C SER A 94 3.51 -11.59 13.25
N ILE A 95 4.54 -11.86 14.04
CA ILE A 95 5.48 -12.95 13.78
C ILE A 95 5.69 -13.69 15.10
N ALA A 96 5.26 -14.95 15.14
CA ALA A 96 5.47 -15.83 16.27
C ALA A 96 6.63 -16.81 16.01
N LEU A 97 7.24 -17.29 17.10
CA LEU A 97 8.13 -18.45 17.08
C LEU A 97 7.38 -19.61 17.73
N ILE A 98 6.86 -20.52 16.90
CA ILE A 98 6.14 -21.70 17.39
C ILE A 98 7.11 -22.86 17.57
N ARG A 99 6.90 -23.70 18.60
CA ARG A 99 7.71 -24.91 18.77
C ARG A 99 7.43 -25.86 17.62
N ASN A 100 8.49 -26.34 16.98
CA ASN A 100 8.40 -27.36 15.95
C ASN A 100 9.73 -28.14 15.97
N SER A 101 9.69 -29.38 16.47
CA SER A 101 10.87 -30.23 16.60
C SER A 101 11.45 -30.68 15.26
N THR A 102 10.69 -30.57 14.16
CA THR A 102 11.16 -30.97 12.82
C THR A 102 12.03 -29.90 12.17
N THR A 103 12.12 -28.68 12.73
CA THR A 103 12.98 -27.63 12.20
C THR A 103 14.36 -27.67 12.84
N ARG A 104 15.38 -27.19 12.11
CA ARG A 104 16.77 -27.12 12.57
C ARG A 104 16.93 -26.49 13.96
N PHE A 105 16.11 -25.51 14.29
CA PHE A 105 16.22 -24.73 15.53
C PHE A 105 15.16 -25.11 16.58
N GLY A 106 14.41 -26.19 16.37
CA GLY A 106 13.31 -26.62 17.24
C GLY A 106 12.13 -25.63 17.31
N LYS A 107 12.18 -24.59 16.47
CA LYS A 107 11.20 -23.51 16.38
C LYS A 107 10.98 -23.12 14.92
N GLN A 108 9.77 -22.72 14.59
CA GLN A 108 9.37 -22.26 13.27
C GLN A 108 8.95 -20.79 13.34
N VAL A 109 9.45 -19.99 12.39
CA VAL A 109 9.00 -18.61 12.17
C VAL A 109 7.61 -18.66 11.56
N PHE A 110 6.64 -18.03 12.21
CA PHE A 110 5.23 -18.08 11.86
C PHE A 110 4.68 -16.66 11.71
N PRO A 111 4.81 -16.06 10.51
CA PRO A 111 4.25 -14.75 10.22
C PRO A 111 2.77 -14.85 9.85
N GLU A 112 1.95 -13.92 10.34
CA GLU A 112 0.56 -13.77 9.93
C GLU A 112 0.18 -12.29 9.74
N PHE A 113 -0.57 -12.03 8.67
CA PHE A 113 -1.36 -10.80 8.54
C PHE A 113 -2.81 -11.12 8.90
N VAL A 114 -3.37 -10.32 9.80
CA VAL A 114 -4.69 -10.55 10.40
C VAL A 114 -5.50 -9.27 10.45
N VAL A 115 -6.80 -9.38 10.14
CA VAL A 115 -7.80 -8.35 10.46
C VAL A 115 -8.94 -9.02 11.22
N THR A 116 -9.31 -8.47 12.38
CA THR A 116 -10.30 -9.09 13.29
C THR A 116 -11.52 -8.20 13.43
N GLN A 117 -12.73 -8.77 13.42
CA GLN A 117 -13.99 -8.07 13.62
C GLN A 117 -15.05 -8.95 14.29
N GLY A 118 -16.09 -8.32 14.85
CA GLY A 118 -17.29 -9.02 15.32
C GLY A 118 -18.13 -9.59 14.17
N ALA A 119 -19.05 -10.50 14.48
CA ALA A 119 -19.91 -11.18 13.50
C ALA A 119 -20.73 -10.21 12.63
N LYS A 120 -21.26 -9.13 13.19
CA LYS A 120 -22.00 -8.05 12.51
C LYS A 120 -21.17 -7.39 11.41
N SER A 121 -19.86 -7.31 11.60
CA SER A 121 -18.91 -6.71 10.67
C SER A 121 -18.22 -7.74 9.77
N LEU A 122 -18.70 -8.98 9.71
CA LEU A 122 -18.20 -10.00 8.79
C LEU A 122 -18.18 -9.55 7.30
N PRO A 123 -19.16 -8.76 6.80
CA PRO A 123 -19.08 -8.24 5.43
C PRO A 123 -17.82 -7.42 5.14
N ALA A 124 -17.28 -6.69 6.13
CA ALA A 124 -16.03 -5.94 5.98
C ALA A 124 -14.84 -6.88 5.74
N LEU A 125 -14.77 -8.00 6.48
CA LEU A 125 -13.72 -9.00 6.29
C LEU A 125 -13.83 -9.71 4.93
N ARG A 126 -15.05 -9.95 4.44
CA ARG A 126 -15.28 -10.50 3.09
C ARG A 126 -14.76 -9.53 2.03
N LYS A 127 -15.08 -8.23 2.15
CA LYS A 127 -14.57 -7.19 1.24
C LYS A 127 -13.04 -7.15 1.20
N VAL A 128 -12.38 -7.31 2.35
CA VAL A 128 -10.90 -7.39 2.41
C VAL A 128 -10.39 -8.66 1.70
N LYS A 129 -11.00 -9.82 1.97
CA LYS A 129 -10.64 -11.10 1.33
C LYS A 129 -10.79 -11.01 -0.19
N ASP A 130 -11.92 -10.50 -0.67
CA ASP A 130 -12.23 -10.42 -2.09
C ASP A 130 -11.27 -9.46 -2.80
N PHE A 131 -10.92 -8.33 -2.17
CA PHE A 131 -9.95 -7.39 -2.71
C PHE A 131 -8.55 -8.00 -2.90
N PHE A 132 -8.05 -8.74 -1.90
CA PHE A 132 -6.74 -9.38 -2.00
C PHE A 132 -6.76 -10.68 -2.83
N GLY A 133 -7.93 -11.32 -2.94
CA GLY A 133 -8.09 -12.64 -3.57
C GLY A 133 -7.19 -13.70 -2.93
N CYS A 134 -6.91 -13.59 -1.63
CA CYS A 134 -6.10 -14.54 -0.87
C CYS A 134 -6.58 -14.64 0.58
N GLY A 135 -5.94 -15.51 1.37
CA GLY A 135 -6.27 -15.66 2.78
C GLY A 135 -7.61 -16.32 3.05
N ASN A 136 -7.88 -16.55 4.33
CA ASN A 136 -9.07 -17.25 4.80
C ASN A 136 -9.70 -16.54 6.00
N ILE A 137 -11.01 -16.69 6.14
CA ILE A 137 -11.75 -16.15 7.29
C ILE A 137 -12.01 -17.32 8.25
N PHE A 138 -11.61 -17.13 9.49
CA PHE A 138 -11.77 -18.10 10.58
C PHE A 138 -12.68 -17.53 11.65
N ILE A 139 -13.54 -18.38 12.21
CA ILE A 139 -14.32 -18.04 13.40
C ILE A 139 -13.49 -18.29 14.66
N ASN A 140 -13.45 -17.30 15.53
CA ASN A 140 -12.94 -17.42 16.89
C ASN A 140 -14.13 -17.41 17.84
N LYS A 141 -14.63 -18.61 18.14
CA LYS A 141 -15.78 -18.79 19.04
C LYS A 141 -15.37 -18.36 20.44
N ARG A 142 -16.05 -17.34 20.93
CA ARG A 142 -16.03 -16.93 22.33
C ARG A 142 -17.12 -17.67 23.08
N TYR A 143 -16.77 -18.23 24.23
CA TYR A 143 -17.68 -18.96 25.13
C TYR A 143 -17.92 -18.20 26.44
N ASP A 144 -17.38 -16.98 26.56
CA ASP A 144 -17.61 -16.07 27.68
C ASP A 144 -18.85 -15.19 27.44
N ASN A 145 -19.21 -14.36 28.42
CA ASN A 145 -20.43 -13.54 28.48
C ASN A 145 -20.51 -12.41 27.42
N HIS A 146 -19.73 -12.51 26.34
CA HIS A 146 -19.79 -11.62 25.20
C HIS A 146 -20.83 -12.12 24.20
N ASN A 147 -21.80 -11.25 23.88
CA ASN A 147 -22.95 -11.57 23.01
C ASN A 147 -22.59 -11.83 21.53
N GLU A 148 -21.32 -11.98 21.15
CA GLU A 148 -20.92 -12.10 19.74
C GLU A 148 -19.59 -12.82 19.52
N HIS A 149 -19.55 -13.71 18.52
CA HIS A 149 -18.32 -14.35 18.04
C HIS A 149 -17.43 -13.38 17.26
N LEU A 150 -16.12 -13.58 17.34
CA LEU A 150 -15.17 -12.86 16.50
C LEU A 150 -14.82 -13.64 15.25
N TYR A 151 -14.54 -12.91 14.18
CA TYR A 151 -14.02 -13.43 12.93
C TYR A 151 -12.67 -12.80 12.63
N ARG A 152 -11.80 -13.59 12.01
CA ARG A 152 -10.44 -13.20 11.64
C ARG A 152 -10.24 -13.51 10.17
N TYR A 153 -10.00 -12.48 9.35
CA TYR A 153 -9.34 -12.65 8.07
C TYR A 153 -7.84 -12.87 8.32
N CYS A 154 -7.25 -13.91 7.73
CA CYS A 154 -5.87 -14.30 7.99
C CYS A 154 -5.15 -14.76 6.72
N VAL A 155 -3.94 -14.23 6.50
CA VAL A 155 -3.01 -14.63 5.46
C VAL A 155 -1.73 -15.14 6.12
N ARG A 156 -1.35 -16.38 5.81
CA ARG A 156 -0.18 -17.08 6.38
C ARG A 156 0.77 -17.65 5.33
N SER A 157 0.31 -17.81 4.09
CA SER A 157 1.17 -18.27 3.01
C SER A 157 2.27 -17.25 2.78
N ILE A 158 3.53 -17.68 2.88
CA ILE A 158 4.71 -16.82 2.62
C ILE A 158 4.63 -16.23 1.21
N SER A 159 4.15 -17.02 0.25
CA SER A 159 3.96 -16.58 -1.13
C SER A 159 2.92 -15.45 -1.24
N GLU A 160 1.74 -15.62 -0.62
CA GLU A 160 0.69 -14.59 -0.66
C GLU A 160 1.07 -13.33 0.12
N LEU A 161 1.74 -13.49 1.26
CA LEU A 161 2.27 -12.37 2.04
C LEU A 161 3.28 -11.55 1.22
N ASN A 162 4.19 -12.24 0.52
CA ASN A 162 5.23 -11.62 -0.30
C ASN A 162 4.68 -10.98 -1.58
N MET A 163 3.74 -11.63 -2.26
CA MET A 163 3.27 -11.18 -3.58
C MET A 163 2.06 -10.26 -3.53
N LYS A 164 1.26 -10.29 -2.46
CA LYS A 164 -0.01 -9.54 -2.38
C LYS A 164 -0.02 -8.54 -1.24
N ILE A 165 0.27 -8.98 -0.02
CA ILE A 165 0.13 -8.13 1.17
C ILE A 165 1.24 -7.08 1.24
N ILE A 166 2.50 -7.48 1.11
CA ILE A 166 3.64 -6.54 1.19
C ILE A 166 3.57 -5.46 0.10
N PRO A 167 3.37 -5.78 -1.19
CA PRO A 167 3.31 -4.76 -2.23
C PRO A 167 2.16 -3.76 -2.02
N PHE A 168 1.01 -4.25 -1.52
CA PHE A 168 -0.11 -3.36 -1.20
C PHE A 168 0.25 -2.32 -0.14
N PHE A 169 0.83 -2.74 1.00
CA PHE A 169 1.18 -1.80 2.08
C PHE A 169 2.47 -1.00 1.83
N ASP A 170 3.27 -1.38 0.84
CA ASP A 170 4.33 -0.51 0.30
C ASP A 170 3.74 0.68 -0.48
N GLN A 171 2.67 0.43 -1.26
CA GLN A 171 1.98 1.46 -2.04
C GLN A 171 1.00 2.29 -1.18
N PHE A 172 0.22 1.64 -0.34
CA PHE A 172 -0.78 2.25 0.55
C PHE A 172 -0.28 2.17 1.99
N GLN A 173 0.54 3.14 2.36
CA GLN A 173 1.23 3.14 3.64
C GLN A 173 0.27 3.21 4.82
N LEU A 174 0.68 2.56 5.90
CA LEU A 174 0.07 2.67 7.23
C LEU A 174 0.64 3.92 7.91
N TYR A 175 -0.21 4.66 8.61
CA TYR A 175 0.15 5.88 9.33
C TYR A 175 0.29 5.66 10.84
N THR A 176 -0.28 4.58 11.37
CA THR A 176 -0.17 4.28 12.80
C THR A 176 1.17 3.66 13.18
N TYR A 177 1.36 3.35 14.46
CA TYR A 177 2.52 2.59 14.95
C TYR A 177 2.71 1.24 14.22
N LYS A 178 1.65 0.69 13.60
CA LYS A 178 1.70 -0.56 12.85
C LYS A 178 2.61 -0.46 11.63
N HIS A 179 2.90 0.73 11.12
CA HIS A 179 3.86 0.92 10.04
C HIS A 179 5.25 0.38 10.40
N LYS A 180 5.70 0.56 11.64
CA LYS A 180 6.98 0.00 12.10
C LYS A 180 6.92 -1.52 12.17
N ASP A 181 5.81 -2.07 12.66
CA ASP A 181 5.58 -3.51 12.74
C ASP A 181 5.55 -4.12 11.33
N PHE A 182 4.89 -3.46 10.36
CA PHE A 182 4.88 -3.85 8.95
C PHE A 182 6.28 -3.87 8.33
N LYS A 183 7.14 -2.86 8.58
CA LYS A 183 8.51 -2.85 8.05
C LYS A 183 9.33 -4.05 8.53
N ILE A 184 9.20 -4.40 9.80
CA ILE A 184 9.89 -5.57 10.35
C ILE A 184 9.29 -6.85 9.76
N PHE A 185 7.96 -6.92 9.69
CA PHE A 185 7.24 -8.04 9.07
C PHE A 185 7.71 -8.30 7.63
N LYS A 186 7.74 -7.27 6.79
CA LYS A 186 8.27 -7.30 5.42
C LYS A 186 9.70 -7.85 5.38
N THR A 187 10.57 -7.33 6.25
CA THR A 187 11.97 -7.74 6.30
C THR A 187 12.11 -9.23 6.62
N VAL A 188 11.35 -9.74 7.58
CA VAL A 188 11.38 -11.17 7.95
C VAL A 188 10.82 -12.04 6.82
N ILE A 189 9.73 -11.65 6.17
CA ILE A 189 9.18 -12.39 5.01
C ILE A 189 10.22 -12.50 3.88
N HIS A 190 10.90 -11.40 3.53
CA HIS A 190 11.96 -11.46 2.51
C HIS A 190 13.10 -12.40 2.92
N MET A 191 13.53 -12.37 4.19
CA MET A 191 14.52 -13.33 4.70
C MET A 191 14.01 -14.78 4.64
N MET A 192 12.70 -15.01 4.80
CA MET A 192 12.11 -16.33 4.67
C MET A 192 12.10 -16.82 3.21
N VAL A 193 11.72 -15.95 2.27
CA VAL A 193 11.76 -16.21 0.83
C VAL A 193 13.18 -16.56 0.37
N GLU A 194 14.18 -15.85 0.87
CA GLU A 194 15.60 -16.10 0.61
C GLU A 194 16.16 -17.29 1.40
N LYS A 195 15.32 -18.04 2.13
CA LYS A 195 15.69 -19.20 2.97
C LYS A 195 16.74 -18.90 4.06
N LYS A 196 17.01 -17.63 4.37
CA LYS A 196 17.97 -17.21 5.41
C LYS A 196 17.60 -17.69 6.81
N HIS A 197 16.31 -17.91 7.08
CA HIS A 197 15.81 -18.48 8.33
C HIS A 197 16.31 -19.91 8.61
N LEU A 198 16.90 -20.60 7.63
CA LEU A 198 17.51 -21.93 7.80
C LEU A 198 18.99 -21.85 8.22
N GLN A 199 19.58 -20.65 8.20
CA GLN A 199 20.97 -20.39 8.54
C GLN A 199 21.09 -19.75 9.93
N GLU A 200 22.18 -20.03 10.66
CA GLU A 200 22.39 -19.56 12.04
C GLU A 200 22.34 -18.02 12.16
N ASN A 201 23.04 -17.33 11.25
CA ASN A 201 23.11 -15.88 11.19
C ASN A 201 21.74 -15.25 10.87
N GLY A 202 21.01 -15.83 9.91
CA GLY A 202 19.68 -15.39 9.51
C GLY A 202 18.65 -15.64 10.60
N TRP A 203 18.70 -16.80 11.25
CA TRP A 203 17.87 -17.14 12.40
C TRP A 203 18.06 -16.16 13.55
N THR A 204 19.31 -15.92 13.95
CA THR A 204 19.67 -14.97 15.02
C THR A 204 19.15 -13.56 14.71
N LYS A 205 19.31 -13.11 13.45
CA LYS A 205 18.80 -11.81 13.01
C LYS A 205 17.27 -11.74 13.04
N ILE A 206 16.57 -12.78 12.60
CA ILE A 206 15.10 -12.86 12.67
C ILE A 206 14.63 -12.79 14.13
N CYS A 207 15.28 -13.52 15.04
CA CYS A 207 14.92 -13.49 16.46
C CYS A 207 15.05 -12.09 17.07
N LYS A 208 16.12 -11.35 16.72
CA LYS A 208 16.31 -9.95 17.13
C LYS A 208 15.24 -9.01 16.54
N LEU A 209 14.84 -9.24 15.29
CA LEU A 209 13.76 -8.47 14.66
C LEU A 209 12.43 -8.72 15.37
N ILE A 210 12.07 -9.98 15.63
CA ILE A 210 10.83 -10.37 16.31
C ILE A 210 10.78 -9.79 17.72
N SER A 211 11.88 -9.83 18.48
CA SER A 211 11.91 -9.27 19.83
C SER A 211 11.69 -7.76 19.85
N SER A 212 12.06 -7.05 18.77
CA SER A 212 11.83 -5.61 18.64
C SER A 212 10.39 -5.23 18.25
N MET A 213 9.60 -6.15 17.68
CA MET A 213 8.17 -5.96 17.40
C MET A 213 7.32 -6.12 18.66
N ASN A 214 7.63 -7.13 19.47
CA ASN A 214 6.88 -7.44 20.68
C ASN A 214 7.18 -6.42 21.78
N ARG A 215 6.43 -5.31 21.77
CA ARG A 215 6.42 -4.36 22.88
C ARG A 215 5.88 -5.07 24.12
N LYS A 216 6.72 -5.26 25.15
CA LYS A 216 6.24 -5.51 26.50
C LYS A 216 5.35 -4.33 26.86
N LYS A 217 4.03 -4.54 26.98
CA LYS A 217 3.14 -3.53 27.57
C LYS A 217 3.64 -3.30 28.99
N VAL A 218 4.24 -2.14 29.25
CA VAL A 218 4.37 -1.64 30.62
C VAL A 218 2.94 -1.40 31.07
N ARG A 219 2.45 -2.22 31.99
CA ARG A 219 1.18 -1.97 32.66
C ARG A 219 1.48 -0.90 33.72
N PHE A 220 0.93 0.30 33.51
CA PHE A 220 0.88 1.33 34.55
C PHE A 220 -0.26 1.01 35.51
#